data_AF-A0A0Q9RXP0-F1
#
_entry.id   AF-A0A0Q9RXP0-F1
#
_cell.length_a   1.000
_cell.length_b   1.000
_cell.length_c   1.000
_cell.angle_alpha   90.00
_cell.angle_beta   90.00
_cell.angle_gamma   90.00
#
_symmetry.space_group_name_H-M   'P 1'
#
loop_
_entity.id
_entity.type
_entity.pdbx_description
1 polymer ?
#
loop_
_entity_poly.entity_id
_entity_poly.type
_entity_poly.pdbx_seq_one_letter_code
_entity_poly.pdbx_strand_id
1 'polypeptide(L)'
;MISLKKITLENRRAMFNMEVSEEQRHYVASNLSSVASCYVLLTNGGHPFPFVIYADEQPVGFVMLAYGITGYEEPSIAGRAQYCWIPYKSDNVVAKRLYESFGFRDNGEVFNNESITVLRL
;
A
#
# COMPACT_ATOMS: atom_id res chain seq x y z
N MET A 1 -17.96 11.66 1.78
CA MET A 1 -17.21 11.59 0.50
C MET A 1 -15.79 11.10 0.76
N ILE A 2 -15.24 10.20 -0.06
CA ILE A 2 -13.85 9.74 0.10
C ILE A 2 -12.89 10.66 -0.67
N SER A 3 -11.78 11.05 -0.04
CA SER A 3 -10.72 11.83 -0.70
C SER A 3 -9.31 11.39 -0.28
N LEU A 4 -8.34 11.60 -1.16
CA LEU A 4 -6.92 11.39 -0.89
C LEU A 4 -6.24 12.74 -0.68
N LYS A 5 -5.70 12.98 0.51
CA LYS A 5 -4.98 14.22 0.84
C LYS A 5 -3.50 13.93 1.04
N LYS A 6 -2.63 14.83 0.57
CA LYS A 6 -1.18 14.75 0.81
C LYS A 6 -0.89 14.80 2.31
N ILE A 7 0.21 14.18 2.72
CA ILE A 7 0.74 14.36 4.07
C ILE A 7 1.38 15.75 4.15
N THR A 8 0.99 16.53 5.15
CA THR A 8 1.47 17.90 5.41
C THR A 8 1.96 18.03 6.85
N LEU A 9 2.56 19.18 7.19
CA LEU A 9 2.99 19.43 8.56
C LEU A 9 1.82 19.43 9.56
N GLU A 10 0.64 19.81 9.10
CA GLU A 10 -0.59 19.91 9.88
C GLU A 10 -1.19 18.52 10.16
N ASN A 11 -1.22 17.62 9.18
CA ASN A 11 -1.88 16.31 9.33
C ASN A 11 -0.92 15.15 9.67
N ARG A 12 0.41 15.32 9.60
CA ARG A 12 1.38 14.22 9.80
C ARG A 12 1.22 13.48 11.13
N ARG A 13 0.90 14.19 12.22
CA ARG A 13 0.76 13.56 13.54
C ARG A 13 -0.45 12.62 13.59
N ALA A 14 -1.59 13.07 13.05
CA ALA A 14 -2.78 12.24 12.95
C ALA A 14 -2.52 11.02 12.04
N MET A 15 -1.80 11.22 10.94
CA MET A 15 -1.40 10.12 10.04
C MET A 15 -0.50 9.10 10.76
N PHE A 16 0.56 9.54 11.46
CA PHE A 16 1.50 8.62 12.13
C PHE A 16 0.90 7.83 13.28
N ASN A 17 -0.08 8.40 13.98
CA ASN A 17 -0.73 7.77 15.13
C ASN A 17 -1.97 6.94 14.76
N MET A 18 -2.35 6.93 13.48
CA MET A 18 -3.47 6.12 13.02
C MET A 18 -3.04 4.66 12.94
N GLU A 19 -3.81 3.79 13.58
CA GLU A 19 -3.56 2.36 13.63
C GLU A 19 -4.80 1.58 13.20
N VAL A 20 -4.56 0.40 12.65
CA VAL A 20 -5.61 -0.61 12.44
C VAL A 20 -5.98 -1.26 13.77
N SER A 21 -7.06 -2.04 13.77
CA SER A 21 -7.42 -2.86 14.92
C SER A 21 -6.29 -3.83 15.31
N GLU A 22 -6.27 -4.26 16.58
CA GLU A 22 -5.24 -5.17 17.10
C GLU A 22 -5.08 -6.45 16.27
N GLU A 23 -6.19 -7.05 15.85
CA GLU A 23 -6.22 -8.26 15.01
C GLU A 23 -5.58 -8.04 13.64
N GLN A 24 -5.62 -6.81 13.11
CA GLN A 24 -5.09 -6.49 11.79
C GLN A 24 -3.61 -6.07 11.82
N ARG A 25 -3.07 -5.73 13.00
CA ARG A 25 -1.71 -5.15 13.12
C ARG A 25 -0.62 -6.02 12.52
N HIS A 26 -0.74 -7.35 12.56
CA HIS A 26 0.26 -8.25 11.99
C HIS A 26 0.30 -8.27 10.44
N TYR A 27 -0.71 -7.70 9.77
CA TYR A 27 -0.79 -7.69 8.31
C TYR A 27 -0.13 -6.46 7.68
N VAL A 28 0.18 -5.43 8.48
CA VAL A 28 0.64 -4.15 7.97
C VAL A 28 1.78 -3.59 8.81
N ALA A 29 2.69 -2.87 8.17
CA ALA A 29 3.66 -2.04 8.88
C ALA A 29 2.96 -0.81 9.51
N SER A 30 3.62 -0.17 10.47
CA SER A 30 3.13 1.11 11.00
C SER A 30 3.21 2.21 9.94
N ASN A 31 2.27 3.17 10.01
CA ASN A 31 2.25 4.33 9.13
C ASN A 31 3.56 5.13 9.15
N LEU A 32 4.19 5.25 10.33
CA LEU A 32 5.50 5.87 10.48
C LEU A 32 6.57 5.13 9.68
N SER A 33 6.61 3.79 9.75
CA SER A 33 7.55 2.97 8.96
C SER A 33 7.30 3.14 7.47
N SER A 34 6.03 3.12 7.02
CA SER A 34 5.69 3.27 5.60
C SER A 34 6.12 4.65 5.05
N VAL A 35 5.98 5.72 5.83
CA VAL A 35 6.43 7.06 5.42
C VAL A 35 7.96 7.16 5.44
N ALA A 36 8.64 6.52 6.39
CA ALA A 36 10.10 6.43 6.36
C ALA A 36 10.61 5.69 5.10
N SER A 37 9.95 4.60 4.71
CA SER A 37 10.24 3.89 3.45
C SER A 37 10.07 4.78 2.23
N CYS A 38 9.09 5.71 2.22
CA CYS A 38 8.95 6.67 1.13
C CYS A 38 10.21 7.53 0.94
N TYR A 39 10.85 7.98 2.03
CA TYR A 39 12.10 8.74 1.94
C TYR A 39 13.23 7.90 1.33
N VAL A 40 13.35 6.63 1.74
CA VAL A 40 14.37 5.71 1.20
C VAL A 40 14.13 5.44 -0.28
N LEU A 41 12.90 5.12 -0.68
CA LEU A 41 12.56 4.90 -2.09
C LEU A 41 12.87 6.12 -2.94
N LEU A 42 12.45 7.32 -2.49
CA LEU A 42 12.69 8.57 -3.21
C LEU A 42 14.19 8.86 -3.41
N THR A 43 15.02 8.59 -2.41
CA THR A 43 16.48 8.83 -2.49
C THR A 43 17.22 7.79 -3.32
N ASN A 44 16.57 6.68 -3.67
CA ASN A 44 17.14 5.59 -4.47
C ASN A 44 16.48 5.44 -5.85
N GLY A 45 15.78 6.48 -6.34
CA GLY A 45 15.20 6.49 -7.69
C GLY A 45 13.81 5.83 -7.83
N GLY A 46 13.18 5.47 -6.71
CA GLY A 46 11.77 5.10 -6.66
C GLY A 46 10.86 6.33 -6.62
N HIS A 47 9.56 6.10 -6.90
CA HIS A 47 8.56 7.17 -6.94
C HIS A 47 7.38 6.86 -6.01
N PRO A 48 7.49 7.08 -4.69
CA PRO A 48 6.40 6.85 -3.76
C PRO A 48 5.41 8.02 -3.71
N PHE A 49 4.12 7.71 -3.63
CA PHE A 49 3.00 8.64 -3.52
C PHE A 49 2.13 8.27 -2.30
N PRO A 50 2.51 8.73 -1.10
CA PRO A 50 1.72 8.51 0.11
C PRO A 50 0.55 9.49 0.21
N PHE A 51 -0.62 8.97 0.56
CA PHE A 51 -1.82 9.75 0.82
C PHE A 51 -2.51 9.29 2.11
N VAL A 52 -3.13 10.25 2.79
CA VAL A 52 -4.10 9.97 3.84
C VAL A 52 -5.48 9.85 3.19
N ILE A 53 -6.20 8.79 3.53
CA ILE A 53 -7.59 8.57 3.11
C ILE A 53 -8.49 9.31 4.10
N TYR A 54 -9.36 10.16 3.58
CA TYR A 54 -10.36 10.89 4.35
C TYR A 54 -11.76 10.42 4.00
N ALA A 55 -12.60 10.22 5.01
CA ALA A 55 -14.05 10.18 4.89
C ALA A 55 -14.59 11.54 5.37
N ASP A 56 -14.99 12.36 4.39
CA ASP A 56 -15.28 13.77 4.59
C ASP A 56 -14.05 14.50 5.16
N GLU A 57 -14.13 15.01 6.40
CA GLU A 57 -13.00 15.67 7.06
C GLU A 57 -12.26 14.77 8.07
N GLN A 58 -12.72 13.54 8.27
CA GLN A 58 -12.10 12.59 9.18
C GLN A 58 -11.02 11.77 8.45
N PRO A 59 -9.76 11.78 8.90
CA PRO A 59 -8.76 10.84 8.42
C PRO A 59 -9.12 9.41 8.89
N VAL A 60 -9.19 8.48 7.94
CA VAL A 60 -9.66 7.09 8.17
C VAL A 60 -8.71 6.02 7.62
N GLY A 61 -7.67 6.40 6.87
CA GLY A 61 -6.71 5.43 6.37
C GLY A 61 -5.48 6.04 5.73
N PHE A 62 -4.66 5.16 5.16
CA PHE A 62 -3.44 5.47 4.45
C PHE A 62 -3.36 4.61 3.19
N VAL A 63 -2.85 5.18 2.10
CA VAL A 63 -2.50 4.45 0.89
C VAL A 63 -1.19 4.97 0.36
N MET A 64 -0.34 4.06 -0.11
CA MET A 64 0.89 4.37 -0.81
C MET A 64 0.86 3.70 -2.17
N LEU A 65 1.06 4.49 -3.21
CA LEU A 65 1.33 3.99 -4.56
C LEU A 65 2.82 4.19 -4.84
N ALA A 66 3.44 3.27 -5.56
CA ALA A 66 4.82 3.43 -6.01
C ALA A 66 5.01 2.81 -7.39
N TYR A 67 5.92 3.38 -8.16
CA TYR A 67 6.41 2.80 -9.42
C TYR A 67 7.93 3.03 -9.54
N GLY A 68 8.56 2.26 -10.42
CA GLY A 68 10.03 2.19 -10.49
C GLY A 68 10.53 1.28 -9.38
N ILE A 69 11.61 1.67 -8.70
CA ILE A 69 12.19 0.89 -7.61
C ILE A 69 11.22 0.87 -6.42
N THR A 70 10.76 -0.33 -6.07
CA THR A 70 9.87 -0.59 -4.93
C THR A 70 10.51 -1.45 -3.83
N GLY A 71 11.71 -1.99 -4.09
CA GLY A 71 12.50 -2.81 -3.17
C GLY A 71 13.84 -3.24 -3.79
N TYR A 72 14.57 -4.13 -3.12
CA TYR A 72 15.77 -4.78 -3.70
C TYR A 72 15.42 -5.89 -4.69
N GLU A 73 14.27 -6.53 -4.48
CA GLU A 73 13.70 -7.56 -5.32
C GLU A 73 12.25 -7.19 -5.66
N GLU A 74 11.82 -7.51 -6.87
CA GLU A 74 10.49 -7.22 -7.37
C GLU A 74 9.88 -8.48 -7.98
N PRO A 75 8.54 -8.66 -7.93
CA PRO A 75 7.89 -9.79 -8.58
C PRO A 75 8.08 -9.73 -10.10
N SER A 76 7.97 -10.87 -10.79
CA SER A 76 8.30 -10.95 -12.23
C SER A 76 7.41 -10.10 -13.14
N ILE A 77 6.23 -9.72 -12.64
CA ILE A 77 5.31 -8.78 -13.29
C ILE A 77 5.76 -7.31 -13.24
N ALA A 78 6.75 -6.96 -12.40
CA ALA A 78 7.23 -5.59 -12.29
C ALA A 78 7.91 -5.16 -13.59
N GLY A 79 7.71 -3.90 -13.99
CA GLY A 79 8.23 -3.38 -15.24
C GLY A 79 7.37 -2.27 -15.82
N ARG A 80 7.06 -2.36 -17.11
CA ARG A 80 6.14 -1.40 -17.75
C ARG A 80 4.80 -1.43 -17.02
N ALA A 81 4.20 -0.25 -16.80
CA ALA A 81 2.95 -0.06 -16.06
C ALA A 81 1.72 -0.66 -16.80
N GLN A 82 1.74 -1.98 -17.02
CA GLN A 82 0.65 -2.78 -17.57
C GLN A 82 -0.23 -3.36 -16.46
N TYR A 83 0.29 -3.41 -15.23
CA TYR A 83 -0.38 -3.95 -14.07
C TYR A 83 -0.20 -3.02 -12.87
N CYS A 84 -1.25 -2.91 -12.07
CA CYS A 84 -1.15 -2.56 -10.65
C CYS A 84 -1.11 -3.87 -9.85
N TRP A 85 -0.22 -3.99 -8.89
CA TRP A 85 -0.11 -5.18 -8.07
C TRP A 85 -0.01 -4.83 -6.60
N ILE A 86 -0.46 -5.75 -5.74
CA ILE A 86 -0.39 -5.60 -4.29
C ILE A 86 -0.12 -6.97 -3.66
N PRO A 87 0.90 -7.08 -2.78
CA PRO A 87 1.12 -8.29 -2.00
C PRO A 87 0.16 -8.33 -0.80
N TYR A 88 -0.24 -9.52 -0.38
CA TYR A 88 -1.00 -9.73 0.86
C TYR A 88 -0.69 -11.09 1.49
N LYS A 89 -0.81 -11.18 2.82
CA LYS A 89 -0.71 -12.46 3.53
C LYS A 89 -1.86 -13.38 3.14
N SER A 90 -1.57 -14.64 2.82
CA SER A 90 -2.55 -15.58 2.27
C SER A 90 -3.72 -15.89 3.21
N ASP A 91 -3.55 -15.68 4.51
CA ASP A 91 -4.58 -15.80 5.55
C ASP A 91 -5.42 -14.53 5.73
N ASN A 92 -5.02 -13.39 5.14
CA ASN A 92 -5.81 -12.16 5.13
C ASN A 92 -6.94 -12.23 4.08
N VAL A 93 -7.90 -13.11 4.33
CA VAL A 93 -9.04 -13.37 3.45
C VAL A 93 -9.93 -12.14 3.23
N VAL A 94 -9.92 -11.20 4.17
CA VAL A 94 -10.68 -9.93 4.06
C VAL A 94 -10.05 -9.03 3.00
N ALA A 95 -8.72 -8.85 3.03
CA ALA A 95 -8.00 -8.08 2.03
C ALA A 95 -8.14 -8.72 0.64
N LYS A 96 -7.99 -10.06 0.53
CA LYS A 96 -8.21 -10.79 -0.72
C LYS A 96 -9.57 -10.48 -1.34
N ARG A 97 -10.65 -10.64 -0.58
CA ARG A 97 -12.02 -10.37 -1.05
C ARG A 97 -12.22 -8.92 -1.47
N LEU A 98 -11.62 -7.98 -0.74
CA LEU A 98 -11.64 -6.57 -1.09
C LEU A 98 -10.98 -6.34 -2.45
N TYR A 99 -9.75 -6.83 -2.65
CA TYR A 99 -9.03 -6.67 -3.91
C TYR A 99 -9.79 -7.32 -5.08
N GLU A 100 -10.32 -8.54 -4.88
CA GLU A 100 -11.11 -9.23 -5.90
C GLU A 100 -12.37 -8.47 -6.32
N SER A 101 -13.00 -7.74 -5.38
CA SER A 101 -14.16 -6.90 -5.67
C SER A 101 -13.84 -5.71 -6.59
N PHE A 102 -12.59 -5.28 -6.63
CA PHE A 102 -12.08 -4.26 -7.57
C PHE A 102 -11.44 -4.85 -8.83
N GLY A 103 -11.58 -6.16 -9.04
CA GLY A 103 -11.11 -6.84 -10.25
C GLY A 103 -9.68 -7.38 -10.18
N PHE A 104 -8.99 -7.26 -9.04
CA PHE A 104 -7.69 -7.90 -8.87
C PHE A 104 -7.82 -9.42 -8.88
N ARG A 105 -6.82 -10.12 -9.42
CA ARG A 105 -6.76 -11.59 -9.44
C ARG A 105 -5.36 -12.06 -9.08
N ASP A 106 -5.26 -13.14 -8.31
CA ASP A 106 -3.97 -13.75 -7.98
C ASP A 106 -3.26 -14.19 -9.28
N ASN A 107 -1.97 -13.87 -9.40
CA ASN A 107 -1.18 -14.27 -10.57
C ASN A 107 -0.39 -15.58 -10.35
N GLY A 108 -0.49 -16.18 -9.16
CA GLY A 108 0.21 -17.40 -8.76
C GLY A 108 1.60 -17.19 -8.18
N GLU A 109 2.14 -15.96 -8.20
CA GLU A 109 3.41 -15.65 -7.55
C GLU A 109 3.24 -15.46 -6.04
N VAL A 110 4.27 -15.88 -5.31
CA VAL A 110 4.41 -15.63 -3.87
C VAL A 110 5.76 -14.94 -3.65
N PHE A 111 5.75 -13.79 -3.00
CA PHE A 111 6.91 -12.97 -2.70
C PHE A 111 6.91 -12.62 -1.21
N ASN A 112 8.01 -12.82 -0.49
CA ASN A 112 8.09 -12.57 0.96
C ASN A 112 6.96 -13.21 1.80
N ASN A 113 6.57 -14.45 1.44
CA ASN A 113 5.43 -15.17 2.02
C ASN A 113 4.08 -14.44 1.85
N GLU A 114 3.94 -13.64 0.80
CA GLU A 114 2.73 -12.92 0.44
C GLU A 114 2.32 -13.28 -0.99
N SER A 115 1.02 -13.52 -1.19
CA SER A 115 0.46 -13.75 -2.50
C SER A 115 0.40 -12.44 -3.28
N ILE A 116 0.76 -12.48 -4.55
CA ILE A 116 0.67 -11.32 -5.45
C ILE A 116 -0.68 -11.34 -6.19
N THR A 117 -1.45 -10.28 -6.02
CA THR A 117 -2.68 -10.06 -6.78
C THR A 117 -2.52 -8.86 -7.70
N VAL A 118 -3.05 -8.96 -8.92
CA VAL A 118 -2.81 -8.00 -10.00
C VAL A 118 -4.10 -7.51 -10.64
N LEU A 119 -4.10 -6.24 -11.05
CA LEU A 119 -5.10 -5.62 -11.89
C LEU A 119 -4.43 -5.11 -13.16
N ARG A 120 -4.93 -5.49 -14.33
CA ARG A 120 -4.44 -4.98 -15.61
C ARG A 120 -4.94 -3.55 -15.83
N LEU A 121 -4.03 -2.64 -16.20
CA LEU A 121 -4.29 -1.22 -16.46
C LEU A 121 -4.69 -0.95 -17.91
#